data_AF-A0A415RI60-F1
#
_entry.id   AF-A0A415RI60-F1
#
_cell.length_a   1.000
_cell.length_b   1.000
_cell.length_c   1.000
_cell.angle_alpha   90.00
_cell.angle_beta   90.00
_cell.angle_gamma   90.00
#
_symmetry.space_group_name_H-M   'P 1'
#
loop_
_entity.id
_entity.type
_entity.pdbx_description
1 polymer ?
#
loop_
_entity_poly.entity_id
_entity_poly.type
_entity_poly.pdbx_seq_one_letter_code
_entity_poly.pdbx_strand_id
1 'polypeptide(L)'
;MKLRSYQRATNKSIIEVKRYLLEMSKEIYEQDIHDIMNQCIDTYQLKKKLNKRKDIQLWLFMNIKKAIDHSVSFDDIENHLIYMNHLIQSTYQPLLEYKYKLFYYILDQVSFSVESYCLIRHLLKFKTKQIEQYIDNIEDIVKMDEERYHYVASEILLLEEQYKQAYHHLPYVCFDHRLQVYQQALYNDSPRRFENLFEQTGFLYALA
;
A
#
# COMPACT_ATOMS: atom_id res chain seq x y z
N MET A 1 7.86 11.59 1.25
CA MET A 1 6.48 11.14 1.53
C MET A 1 6.08 10.09 0.51
N LYS A 2 5.69 8.88 0.96
CA LYS A 2 5.19 7.80 0.10
C LYS A 2 3.76 8.09 -0.37
N LEU A 3 3.62 9.10 -1.22
CA LEU A 3 2.35 9.41 -1.85
C LEU A 3 2.00 8.30 -2.85
N ARG A 4 0.99 7.50 -2.50
CA ARG A 4 0.36 6.51 -3.39
C ARG A 4 1.32 5.53 -4.04
N SER A 5 2.29 5.02 -3.29
CA SER A 5 3.23 3.99 -3.77
C SER A 5 2.51 2.76 -4.34
N TYR A 6 1.32 2.44 -3.81
CA TYR A 6 0.42 1.42 -4.34
C TYR A 6 -0.08 1.66 -5.77
N GLN A 7 -0.10 2.89 -6.27
CA GLN A 7 -0.44 3.18 -7.67
C GLN A 7 0.74 2.89 -8.61
N ARG A 8 1.99 3.05 -8.16
CA ARG A 8 3.20 2.80 -8.97
C ARG A 8 3.54 1.31 -9.08
N ALA A 9 3.03 0.52 -8.16
CA ALA A 9 3.31 -0.91 -8.04
C ALA A 9 2.51 -1.83 -8.97
N THR A 10 1.49 -1.32 -9.66
CA THR A 10 0.62 -2.15 -10.50
C THR A 10 1.30 -2.63 -11.78
N ASN A 11 2.37 -1.97 -12.25
CA ASN A 11 3.01 -2.26 -13.54
C ASN A 11 4.54 -2.33 -13.42
N LYS A 12 5.08 -3.41 -12.82
CA LYS A 12 6.51 -3.71 -12.91
C LYS A 12 6.86 -4.19 -14.31
N SER A 13 7.92 -3.63 -14.90
CA SER A 13 8.39 -4.07 -16.21
C SER A 13 8.89 -5.51 -16.13
N ILE A 14 8.80 -6.25 -17.25
CA ILE A 14 9.33 -7.61 -17.33
C ILE A 14 10.82 -7.67 -16.96
N ILE A 15 11.58 -6.61 -17.23
CA ILE A 15 13.01 -6.50 -16.91
C ILE A 15 13.21 -6.43 -15.39
N GLU A 16 12.45 -5.58 -14.68
CA GLU A 16 12.50 -5.49 -13.22
C GLU A 16 12.12 -6.84 -12.57
N VAL A 17 11.05 -7.47 -13.05
CA VAL A 17 10.59 -8.76 -12.51
C VAL A 17 11.64 -9.86 -12.72
N LYS A 18 12.26 -9.92 -13.90
CA LYS A 18 13.35 -10.88 -14.18
C LYS A 18 14.57 -10.62 -13.29
N ARG A 19 14.97 -9.36 -13.09
CA ARG A 19 16.08 -9.02 -12.19
C ARG A 19 15.82 -9.48 -10.77
N TYR A 20 14.62 -9.24 -10.26
CA TYR A 20 14.22 -9.70 -8.94
C TYR A 20 14.28 -11.22 -8.83
N LEU A 21 13.75 -11.96 -9.83
CA LEU A 21 13.82 -13.42 -9.84
C LEU A 21 15.26 -13.94 -9.84
N LEU A 22 16.18 -13.32 -10.58
CA LEU A 22 17.60 -13.70 -10.60
C LEU A 22 18.26 -13.56 -9.24
N GLU A 23 17.93 -12.51 -8.49
CA GLU A 23 18.43 -12.31 -7.14
C GLU A 23 17.89 -13.37 -6.18
N MET A 24 16.62 -13.74 -6.32
CA MET A 24 15.94 -14.72 -5.48
C MET A 24 16.29 -16.18 -5.83
N SER A 25 16.73 -16.47 -7.06
CA SER A 25 16.98 -17.83 -7.57
C SER A 25 18.39 -18.35 -7.40
N LYS A 26 19.28 -17.58 -6.76
CA LYS A 26 20.62 -18.06 -6.41
C LYS A 26 20.45 -19.32 -5.56
N GLU A 27 21.16 -20.39 -5.89
CA GLU A 27 21.16 -21.72 -5.26
C GLU A 27 20.16 -22.73 -5.83
N ILE A 28 18.85 -22.56 -5.59
CA ILE A 28 17.84 -23.61 -5.87
C ILE A 28 16.93 -23.16 -7.02
N TYR A 29 16.70 -24.06 -7.99
CA TYR A 29 15.92 -23.82 -9.21
C TYR A 29 16.49 -22.74 -10.14
N GLU A 30 17.75 -22.31 -9.96
CA GLU A 30 18.40 -21.29 -10.80
C GLU A 30 18.17 -21.55 -12.30
N GLN A 31 18.59 -22.72 -12.79
CA GLN A 31 18.43 -23.11 -14.19
C GLN A 31 16.96 -23.11 -14.65
N ASP A 32 16.06 -23.69 -13.85
CA ASP A 32 14.63 -23.75 -14.14
C ASP A 32 14.01 -22.34 -14.28
N ILE A 33 14.37 -21.43 -13.36
CA ILE A 33 13.90 -20.05 -13.37
C ILE A 33 14.48 -19.29 -14.57
N HIS A 34 15.76 -19.48 -14.91
CA HIS A 34 16.37 -18.93 -16.12
C HIS A 34 15.64 -19.37 -17.38
N ASP A 35 15.36 -20.67 -17.52
CA ASP A 35 14.68 -21.22 -18.69
C ASP A 35 13.26 -20.67 -18.81
N ILE A 36 12.52 -20.56 -17.69
CA ILE A 36 11.19 -19.94 -17.66
C ILE A 36 11.28 -18.46 -18.08
N MET A 37 12.23 -17.70 -17.53
CA MET A 37 12.39 -16.27 -17.84
C MET A 37 12.72 -16.04 -19.31
N ASN A 38 13.60 -16.82 -19.90
CA ASN A 38 14.02 -16.68 -21.29
C ASN A 38 12.87 -16.92 -22.28
N GLN A 39 11.90 -17.75 -21.92
CA GLN A 39 10.72 -18.04 -22.74
C GLN A 39 9.59 -17.01 -22.61
N CYS A 40 9.68 -16.06 -21.67
CA CYS A 40 8.61 -15.11 -21.38
C CYS A 40 8.95 -13.70 -21.88
N ILE A 41 8.05 -13.14 -22.68
CA ILE A 41 8.16 -11.75 -23.20
C ILE A 41 7.46 -10.73 -22.31
N ASP A 42 6.52 -11.17 -21.47
CA ASP A 42 5.74 -10.31 -20.58
C ASP A 42 5.56 -10.95 -19.18
N THR A 43 5.09 -10.16 -18.23
CA THR A 43 4.91 -10.58 -16.82
C THR A 43 3.76 -11.56 -16.64
N TYR A 44 2.75 -11.54 -17.52
CA TYR A 44 1.61 -12.45 -17.48
C TYR A 44 2.03 -13.89 -17.81
N GLN A 45 2.78 -14.07 -18.88
CA GLN A 45 3.34 -15.37 -19.28
C GLN A 45 4.26 -15.92 -18.20
N LEU A 46 5.13 -15.06 -17.66
CA LEU A 46 6.06 -15.41 -16.59
C LEU A 46 5.31 -15.91 -15.36
N LYS A 47 4.35 -15.12 -14.86
CA LYS A 47 3.47 -15.52 -13.76
C LYS A 47 2.80 -16.85 -14.04
N LYS A 48 2.18 -17.02 -15.21
CA LYS A 48 1.48 -18.25 -15.58
C LYS A 48 2.39 -19.48 -15.56
N LYS A 49 3.62 -19.38 -16.08
CA LYS A 49 4.57 -20.50 -16.09
C LYS A 49 5.10 -20.84 -14.69
N LEU A 50 5.48 -19.83 -13.90
CA LEU A 50 5.95 -20.02 -12.52
C LEU A 50 4.88 -20.72 -11.67
N ASN A 51 3.63 -20.30 -11.78
CA ASN A 51 2.53 -20.85 -10.97
C ASN A 51 2.01 -22.22 -11.49
N LYS A 52 2.43 -22.68 -12.68
CA LYS A 52 2.07 -24.02 -13.19
C LYS A 52 2.85 -25.12 -12.46
N ARG A 53 4.06 -24.82 -12.00
CA ARG A 53 4.93 -25.72 -11.23
C ARG A 53 4.76 -25.46 -9.74
N LYS A 54 4.10 -26.37 -9.02
CA LYS A 54 3.75 -26.20 -7.59
C LYS A 54 4.97 -26.08 -6.69
N ASP A 55 6.04 -26.80 -7.02
CA ASP A 55 7.33 -26.74 -6.35
C ASP A 55 8.00 -25.37 -6.50
N ILE A 56 8.04 -24.82 -7.72
CA ILE A 56 8.54 -23.45 -7.98
C ILE A 56 7.64 -22.41 -7.30
N GLN A 57 6.32 -22.55 -7.40
CA GLN A 57 5.37 -21.63 -6.76
C GLN A 57 5.58 -21.57 -5.25
N LEU A 58 5.71 -22.73 -4.60
CA LEU A 58 5.97 -22.83 -3.16
C LEU A 58 7.34 -22.23 -2.80
N TRP A 59 8.39 -22.60 -3.53
CA TRP A 59 9.73 -22.06 -3.33
C TRP A 59 9.74 -20.53 -3.44
N LEU A 60 9.10 -19.99 -4.48
CA LEU A 60 9.02 -18.55 -4.73
C LEU A 60 8.26 -17.85 -3.60
N PHE A 61 7.14 -18.43 -3.17
CA PHE A 61 6.39 -17.93 -2.01
C PHE A 61 7.25 -17.89 -0.75
N MET A 62 7.92 -18.98 -0.42
CA MET A 62 8.73 -19.10 0.80
C MET A 62 9.90 -18.13 0.81
N ASN A 63 10.56 -17.94 -0.33
CA ASN A 63 11.70 -17.03 -0.43
C ASN A 63 11.29 -15.56 -0.33
N ILE A 64 10.22 -15.14 -1.03
CA ILE A 64 9.74 -13.76 -0.92
C ILE A 64 9.16 -13.51 0.49
N LYS A 65 8.44 -14.48 1.05
CA LYS A 65 7.97 -14.43 2.45
C LYS A 65 9.14 -14.23 3.41
N LYS A 66 10.20 -15.02 3.27
CA LYS A 66 11.41 -14.88 4.09
C LYS A 66 12.01 -13.48 3.95
N ALA A 67 12.09 -12.94 2.73
CA ALA A 67 12.60 -11.58 2.52
C ALA A 67 11.73 -10.51 3.21
N ILE A 68 10.40 -10.64 3.17
CA ILE A 68 9.48 -9.77 3.90
C ILE A 68 9.68 -9.90 5.41
N ASP A 69 9.74 -11.13 5.94
CA ASP A 69 9.87 -11.37 7.39
C ASP A 69 11.21 -10.85 7.97
N HIS A 70 12.25 -10.73 7.14
CA HIS A 70 13.56 -10.18 7.54
C HIS A 70 13.74 -8.70 7.15
N SER A 71 12.71 -8.08 6.58
CA SER A 71 12.77 -6.67 6.20
C SER A 71 12.84 -5.78 7.43
N VAL A 72 13.69 -4.75 7.37
CA VAL A 72 13.89 -3.80 8.48
C VAL A 72 12.99 -2.57 8.37
N SER A 73 12.39 -2.34 7.19
CA SER A 73 11.54 -1.19 6.92
C SER A 73 10.26 -1.57 6.18
N PHE A 74 9.21 -0.74 6.31
CA PHE A 74 7.99 -0.88 5.49
C PHE A 74 8.27 -0.70 3.99
N ASP A 75 9.36 -0.02 3.62
CA ASP A 75 9.79 0.15 2.24
C ASP A 75 10.27 -1.17 1.63
N ASP A 76 11.06 -1.92 2.38
CA ASP A 76 11.52 -3.24 1.99
C ASP A 76 10.35 -4.24 1.92
N ILE A 77 9.47 -4.22 2.94
CA ILE A 77 8.26 -5.04 2.96
C ILE A 77 7.40 -4.75 1.75
N GLU A 78 7.13 -3.47 1.46
CA GLU A 78 6.32 -3.06 0.31
C GLU A 78 6.95 -3.54 -0.99
N ASN A 79 8.25 -3.33 -1.20
CA ASN A 79 8.94 -3.75 -2.40
C ASN A 79 8.80 -5.26 -2.65
N HIS A 80 9.05 -6.09 -1.64
CA HIS A 80 8.91 -7.54 -1.75
C HIS A 80 7.46 -7.98 -1.95
N LEU A 81 6.50 -7.34 -1.27
CA LEU A 81 5.08 -7.62 -1.42
C LEU A 81 4.58 -7.31 -2.84
N ILE A 82 5.09 -6.25 -3.46
CA ILE A 82 4.78 -5.92 -4.87
C ILE A 82 5.23 -7.06 -5.78
N TYR A 83 6.47 -7.53 -5.65
CA TYR A 83 6.95 -8.66 -6.45
C TYR A 83 6.16 -9.95 -6.14
N MET A 84 5.81 -10.20 -4.88
CA MET A 84 4.96 -11.31 -4.47
C MET A 84 3.62 -11.28 -5.24
N ASN A 85 2.99 -10.11 -5.32
CA ASN A 85 1.72 -9.90 -6.03
C ASN A 85 1.85 -10.09 -7.55
N HIS A 86 2.97 -9.67 -8.13
CA HIS A 86 3.26 -9.88 -9.55
C HIS A 86 3.50 -11.35 -9.89
N LEU A 87 4.26 -12.03 -9.06
CA LEU A 87 4.80 -13.36 -9.38
C LEU A 87 3.90 -14.52 -8.95
N ILE A 88 3.09 -14.36 -7.90
CA ILE A 88 2.28 -15.44 -7.33
C ILE A 88 0.80 -15.22 -7.67
N GLN A 89 0.11 -16.31 -8.02
CA GLN A 89 -1.31 -16.28 -8.33
C GLN A 89 -2.11 -15.82 -7.10
N SER A 90 -3.02 -14.86 -7.29
CA SER A 90 -3.79 -14.25 -6.20
C SER A 90 -4.71 -15.22 -5.46
N THR A 91 -5.03 -16.37 -6.07
CA THR A 91 -5.85 -17.43 -5.48
C THR A 91 -5.01 -18.49 -4.74
N TYR A 92 -3.70 -18.31 -4.63
CA TYR A 92 -2.82 -19.24 -3.91
C TYR A 92 -3.04 -19.14 -2.40
N GLN A 93 -3.51 -20.21 -1.77
CA GLN A 93 -3.94 -20.19 -0.36
C GLN A 93 -2.86 -19.73 0.63
N PRO A 94 -1.60 -20.20 0.56
CA PRO A 94 -0.54 -19.73 1.46
C PRO A 94 -0.28 -18.23 1.36
N LEU A 95 -0.43 -17.64 0.17
CA LEU A 95 -0.33 -16.20 -0.02
C LEU A 95 -1.47 -15.46 0.69
N LEU A 96 -2.72 -15.93 0.55
CA LEU A 96 -3.89 -15.32 1.19
C LEU A 96 -3.77 -15.34 2.72
N GLU A 97 -3.41 -16.49 3.29
CA GLU A 97 -3.17 -16.64 4.73
C GLU A 97 -2.04 -15.74 5.23
N TYR A 98 -0.94 -15.65 4.47
CA TYR A 98 0.17 -14.81 4.84
C TYR A 98 -0.17 -13.32 4.78
N LYS A 99 -0.86 -12.87 3.74
CA LYS A 99 -1.33 -11.48 3.63
C LYS A 99 -2.24 -11.09 4.79
N TYR A 100 -3.11 -12.00 5.22
CA TYR A 100 -3.97 -11.79 6.38
C TYR A 100 -3.13 -11.59 7.66
N LYS A 101 -2.14 -12.45 7.90
CA LYS A 101 -1.23 -12.30 9.05
C LYS A 101 -0.42 -11.00 8.98
N LEU A 102 0.10 -10.66 7.81
CA LEU A 102 0.88 -9.44 7.58
C LEU A 102 0.02 -8.18 7.80
N PHE A 103 -1.26 -8.21 7.40
CA PHE A 103 -2.20 -7.11 7.64
C PHE A 103 -2.34 -6.81 9.14
N TYR A 104 -2.61 -7.82 9.96
CA TYR A 104 -2.71 -7.63 11.42
C TYR A 104 -1.37 -7.23 12.04
N TYR A 105 -0.26 -7.78 11.57
CA TYR A 105 1.07 -7.37 12.03
C TYR A 105 1.34 -5.87 11.80
N ILE A 106 0.93 -5.33 10.64
CA ILE A 106 1.09 -3.90 10.32
C ILE A 106 0.17 -3.04 11.18
N LEU A 107 -1.07 -3.49 11.42
CA LEU A 107 -2.02 -2.77 12.27
C LEU A 107 -1.63 -2.75 13.74
N ASP A 108 -1.00 -3.82 14.24
CA ASP A 108 -0.52 -3.92 15.63
C ASP A 108 0.70 -3.02 15.91
N GLN A 109 1.26 -2.37 14.88
CA GLN A 109 2.34 -1.40 15.10
C GLN A 109 1.80 -0.12 15.76
N VAL A 110 2.46 0.30 16.84
CA VAL A 110 2.06 1.39 17.76
C VAL A 110 1.73 2.72 17.04
N SER A 111 2.32 2.95 15.87
CA SER A 111 2.13 4.16 15.06
C SER A 111 1.55 3.85 13.68
N PHE A 112 0.25 3.53 13.58
CA PHE A 112 -0.43 3.56 12.28
C PHE A 112 -0.27 4.93 11.63
N SER A 113 0.25 4.97 10.40
CA SER A 113 0.46 6.17 9.59
C SER A 113 0.05 5.96 8.13
N VAL A 114 0.16 7.01 7.31
CA VAL A 114 0.02 6.92 5.84
C VAL A 114 0.93 5.85 5.22
N GLU A 115 2.14 5.65 5.74
CA GLU A 115 3.03 4.58 5.27
C GLU A 115 2.43 3.20 5.52
N SER A 116 1.86 2.97 6.73
CA SER A 116 1.13 1.75 7.06
C SER A 116 -0.06 1.54 6.12
N TYR A 117 -0.83 2.61 5.86
CA TYR A 117 -1.95 2.57 4.92
C TYR A 117 -1.49 2.20 3.50
N CYS A 118 -0.46 2.85 2.98
CA CYS A 118 0.10 2.56 1.67
C CYS A 118 0.52 1.10 1.52
N LEU A 119 1.09 0.50 2.58
CA LEU A 119 1.44 -0.91 2.59
C LEU A 119 0.19 -1.82 2.59
N ILE A 120 -0.78 -1.53 3.45
CA ILE A 120 -2.06 -2.26 3.51
C ILE A 120 -2.81 -2.24 2.18
N ARG A 121 -2.67 -1.16 1.39
CA ARG A 121 -3.28 -1.05 0.06
C ARG A 121 -2.81 -2.10 -0.94
N HIS A 122 -1.68 -2.78 -0.71
CA HIS A 122 -1.22 -3.94 -1.51
C HIS A 122 -1.75 -5.30 -1.02
N LEU A 123 -2.26 -5.34 0.22
CA LEU A 123 -2.80 -6.53 0.84
C LEU A 123 -4.28 -6.72 0.51
N LEU A 124 -5.02 -5.61 0.44
CA LEU A 124 -6.46 -5.60 0.30
C LEU A 124 -6.94 -5.21 -1.10
N LYS A 125 -8.07 -5.79 -1.52
CA LYS A 125 -8.81 -5.31 -2.69
C LYS A 125 -9.59 -4.07 -2.31
N PHE A 126 -9.06 -2.90 -2.67
CA PHE A 126 -9.68 -1.63 -2.33
C PHE A 126 -10.87 -1.29 -3.25
N LYS A 127 -11.91 -0.74 -2.63
CA LYS A 127 -13.07 -0.15 -3.32
C LYS A 127 -13.28 1.25 -2.75
N THR A 128 -13.12 2.28 -3.57
CA THR A 128 -13.24 3.69 -3.16
C THR A 128 -14.55 3.99 -2.43
N LYS A 129 -15.67 3.39 -2.87
CA LYS A 129 -16.98 3.56 -2.24
C LYS A 129 -17.07 3.06 -0.79
N GLN A 130 -16.08 2.30 -0.31
CA GLN A 130 -16.04 1.72 1.03
C GLN A 130 -14.90 2.29 1.89
N ILE A 131 -14.27 3.39 1.47
CA ILE A 131 -13.09 3.96 2.15
C ILE A 131 -13.35 4.34 3.61
N GLU A 132 -14.50 4.95 3.92
CA GLU A 132 -14.87 5.30 5.30
C GLU A 132 -15.01 4.04 6.15
N GLN A 133 -15.71 3.02 5.62
CA GLN A 133 -15.78 1.71 6.29
C GLN A 133 -14.39 1.07 6.49
N TYR A 134 -13.44 1.27 5.58
CA TYR A 134 -12.07 0.81 5.78
C TYR A 134 -11.37 1.56 6.92
N ILE A 135 -11.55 2.87 7.00
CA ILE A 135 -10.97 3.71 8.06
C ILE A 135 -11.56 3.30 9.42
N ASP A 136 -12.88 3.11 9.50
CA ASP A 136 -13.55 2.68 10.73
C ASP A 136 -13.05 1.31 11.20
N ASN A 137 -12.91 0.33 10.28
CA ASN A 137 -12.34 -0.98 10.64
C ASN A 137 -10.89 -0.89 11.12
N ILE A 138 -10.11 0.08 10.63
CA ILE A 138 -8.73 0.32 11.11
C ILE A 138 -8.77 0.91 12.51
N GLU A 139 -9.68 1.85 12.77
CA GLU A 139 -9.90 2.45 14.09
C GLU A 139 -10.28 1.39 15.13
N ASP A 140 -11.26 0.52 14.82
CA ASP A 140 -11.70 -0.57 15.70
C ASP A 140 -10.55 -1.48 16.17
N ILE A 141 -9.53 -1.66 15.32
CA ILE A 141 -8.37 -2.51 15.59
C ILE A 141 -7.29 -1.74 16.34
N VAL A 142 -6.93 -0.54 15.87
CA VAL A 142 -5.81 0.24 16.39
C VAL A 142 -6.17 0.99 17.68
N LYS A 143 -7.46 1.25 17.91
CA LYS A 143 -8.02 1.98 19.07
C LYS A 143 -7.42 3.38 19.19
N MET A 144 -7.68 4.20 18.19
CA MET A 144 -7.19 5.58 18.14
C MET A 144 -8.01 6.48 19.07
N ASP A 145 -7.39 7.52 19.61
CA ASP A 145 -8.17 8.63 20.17
C ASP A 145 -8.86 9.44 19.06
N GLU A 146 -9.81 10.29 19.44
CA GLU A 146 -10.65 11.05 18.51
C GLU A 146 -9.83 11.93 17.55
N GLU A 147 -8.84 12.66 18.07
CA GLU A 147 -7.97 13.52 17.25
C GLU A 147 -7.16 12.69 16.25
N ARG A 148 -6.55 11.60 16.71
CA ARG A 148 -5.77 10.69 15.87
C ARG A 148 -6.62 10.02 14.80
N TYR A 149 -7.86 9.62 15.13
CA TYR A 149 -8.82 9.10 14.16
C TYR A 149 -9.07 10.13 13.05
N HIS A 150 -9.42 11.37 13.41
CA HIS A 150 -9.68 12.41 12.43
C HIS A 150 -8.46 12.78 11.59
N TYR A 151 -7.26 12.74 12.19
CA TYR A 151 -6.00 12.94 11.46
C TYR A 151 -5.77 11.86 10.41
N VAL A 152 -5.81 10.58 10.81
CA VAL A 152 -5.57 9.43 9.92
C VAL A 152 -6.66 9.36 8.84
N ALA A 153 -7.92 9.60 9.21
CA ALA A 153 -9.03 9.65 8.26
C ALA A 153 -8.79 10.75 7.22
N SER A 154 -8.43 11.96 7.66
CA SER A 154 -8.13 13.07 6.75
C SER A 154 -6.98 12.71 5.79
N GLU A 155 -5.87 12.19 6.31
CA GLU A 155 -4.73 11.78 5.48
C GLU A 155 -5.12 10.74 4.40
N ILE A 156 -5.84 9.69 4.79
CA ILE A 156 -6.27 8.63 3.87
C ILE A 156 -7.25 9.17 2.81
N LEU A 157 -8.26 9.95 3.23
CA LEU A 157 -9.27 10.50 2.33
C LEU A 157 -8.64 11.47 1.32
N LEU A 158 -7.74 12.35 1.78
CA LEU A 158 -6.98 13.25 0.91
C LEU A 158 -6.09 12.48 -0.07
N LEU A 159 -5.42 11.43 0.44
CA LEU A 159 -4.60 10.56 -0.38
C LEU A 159 -5.42 9.87 -1.47
N GLU A 160 -6.65 9.46 -1.21
CA GLU A 160 -7.53 8.77 -2.18
C GLU A 160 -8.47 9.73 -2.95
N GLU A 161 -8.21 11.04 -2.91
CA GLU A 161 -8.98 12.09 -3.62
C GLU A 161 -10.45 12.17 -3.20
N GLN A 162 -10.76 11.74 -1.99
CA GLN A 162 -12.10 11.82 -1.43
C GLN A 162 -12.30 13.13 -0.66
N TYR A 163 -12.08 14.25 -1.33
CA TYR A 163 -12.05 15.60 -0.73
C TYR A 163 -13.34 15.95 0.01
N LYS A 164 -14.50 15.60 -0.56
CA LYS A 164 -15.79 15.81 0.10
C LYS A 164 -15.87 15.15 1.48
N GLN A 165 -15.36 13.92 1.62
CA GLN A 165 -15.33 13.21 2.90
C GLN A 165 -14.25 13.80 3.81
N ALA A 166 -13.07 14.13 3.26
CA ALA A 166 -11.99 14.74 4.03
C ALA A 166 -12.42 16.02 4.77
N TYR A 167 -13.25 16.87 4.14
CA TYR A 167 -13.80 18.08 4.78
C TYR A 167 -14.61 17.80 6.05
N HIS A 168 -15.12 16.58 6.26
CA HIS A 168 -15.82 16.23 7.49
C HIS A 168 -14.87 15.92 8.66
N HIS A 169 -13.61 15.57 8.39
CA HIS A 169 -12.64 15.22 9.44
C HIS A 169 -11.65 16.36 9.73
N LEU A 170 -11.29 17.15 8.72
CA LEU A 170 -10.32 18.23 8.84
C LEU A 170 -10.59 19.25 9.98
N PRO A 171 -11.85 19.59 10.33
CA PRO A 171 -12.12 20.51 11.44
C PRO A 171 -11.63 20.04 12.82
N TYR A 172 -11.43 18.74 13.00
CA TYR A 172 -11.07 18.12 14.28
C TYR A 172 -9.55 17.91 14.44
N VAL A 173 -8.77 18.26 13.43
CA VAL A 173 -7.33 18.01 13.39
C VAL A 173 -6.58 19.27 13.81
N CYS A 174 -5.72 19.18 14.83
CA CYS A 174 -4.78 20.25 15.14
C CYS A 174 -3.84 20.50 13.97
N PHE A 175 -3.39 21.74 13.79
CA PHE A 175 -2.57 22.15 12.66
C PHE A 175 -1.37 21.22 12.42
N ASP A 176 -1.33 20.58 11.26
CA ASP A 176 -0.18 19.79 10.79
C ASP A 176 0.27 20.25 9.39
N HIS A 177 1.52 20.71 9.32
CA HIS A 177 2.23 21.07 8.09
C HIS A 177 2.17 20.00 7.00
N ARG A 178 2.07 18.71 7.34
CA ARG A 178 2.00 17.60 6.38
C ARG A 178 0.75 17.64 5.52
N LEU A 179 -0.37 18.12 6.07
CA LEU A 179 -1.63 18.22 5.33
C LEU A 179 -1.67 19.42 4.37
N GLN A 180 -0.74 20.37 4.53
CA GLN A 180 -0.67 21.56 3.68
C GLN A 180 -0.42 21.25 2.20
N VAL A 181 0.22 20.12 1.91
CA VAL A 181 0.46 19.66 0.53
C VAL A 181 -0.84 19.47 -0.27
N TYR A 182 -1.98 19.30 0.41
CA TYR A 182 -3.29 19.10 -0.20
C TYR A 182 -4.11 20.39 -0.36
N GLN A 183 -3.62 21.55 0.09
CA GLN A 183 -4.38 22.80 0.10
C GLN A 183 -4.88 23.21 -1.29
N GLN A 184 -4.00 23.17 -2.29
CA GLN A 184 -4.37 23.51 -3.66
C GLN A 184 -5.42 22.53 -4.21
N ALA A 185 -5.29 21.24 -3.88
CA ALA A 185 -6.24 20.23 -4.32
C ALA A 185 -7.62 20.42 -3.67
N LEU A 186 -7.65 20.73 -2.37
CA LEU A 186 -8.87 21.07 -1.65
C LEU A 186 -9.54 22.32 -2.21
N TYR A 187 -8.78 23.40 -2.42
CA TYR A 187 -9.30 24.62 -3.02
C TYR A 187 -9.88 24.36 -4.42
N ASN A 188 -9.18 23.58 -5.26
CA ASN A 188 -9.64 23.23 -6.59
C ASN A 188 -10.91 22.35 -6.58
N ASP A 189 -11.07 21.48 -5.59
CA ASP A 189 -12.30 20.66 -5.41
C ASP A 189 -13.50 21.54 -5.03
N SER A 190 -13.33 22.41 -4.03
CA SER A 190 -14.41 23.30 -3.59
C SER A 190 -13.89 24.55 -2.86
N PRO A 191 -13.77 25.70 -3.55
CA PRO A 191 -13.31 26.95 -2.95
C PRO A 191 -14.12 27.34 -1.71
N ARG A 192 -15.45 27.23 -1.81
CA ARG A 192 -16.37 27.56 -0.71
C ARG A 192 -16.14 26.71 0.55
N ARG A 193 -15.90 25.40 0.40
CA ARG A 193 -15.65 24.53 1.57
C ARG A 193 -14.28 24.77 2.16
N PHE A 194 -13.31 25.05 1.29
CA PHE A 194 -11.97 25.43 1.70
C PHE A 194 -11.96 26.71 2.52
N GLU A 195 -12.64 27.76 2.05
CA GLU A 195 -12.79 29.03 2.78
C GLU A 195 -13.46 28.83 4.14
N ASN A 196 -14.56 28.08 4.20
CA ASN A 196 -15.23 27.75 5.47
C ASN A 196 -14.30 26.99 6.44
N LEU A 197 -13.53 26.01 5.93
CA LEU A 197 -12.56 25.27 6.75
C LEU A 197 -11.49 26.21 7.31
N PHE A 198 -10.93 27.07 6.44
CA PHE A 198 -9.94 28.08 6.79
C PHE A 198 -10.43 29.00 7.91
N GLU A 199 -11.66 29.51 7.81
CA GLU A 199 -12.27 30.36 8.84
C GLU A 199 -12.44 29.64 10.18
N GLN A 200 -12.81 28.36 10.17
CA GLN A 200 -13.11 27.60 11.39
C GLN A 200 -11.87 27.19 12.19
N THR A 201 -10.78 26.90 11.49
CA THR A 201 -9.64 26.20 12.09
C THR A 201 -8.32 26.97 11.97
N GLY A 202 -8.28 28.04 11.17
CA GLY A 202 -7.00 28.64 10.77
C GLY A 202 -6.09 27.67 10.03
N PHE A 203 -6.64 26.55 9.52
CA PHE A 203 -5.94 25.62 8.65
C PHE A 203 -5.37 26.48 7.52
N LEU A 204 -4.03 26.51 7.38
CA LEU A 204 -3.23 27.45 6.56
C LEU A 204 -2.76 28.78 7.19
N TYR A 205 -2.31 28.84 8.44
CA TYR A 205 -1.28 29.87 8.76
C TYR A 205 0.08 29.49 8.16
N ALA A 206 0.22 29.72 6.85
CA ALA A 206 1.39 30.28 6.17
C ALA A 206 1.12 30.38 4.66
N LEU A 207 0.26 31.31 4.24
CA LEU A 207 0.50 32.03 2.99
C LEU A 207 1.47 33.16 3.32
N ALA A 208 2.77 32.87 3.30
CA ALA A 208 3.84 33.85 3.25
C ALA A 208 4.88 33.38 2.24
#